data_AF-A0A1G2CFC1-F1
#
_entry.id   AF-A0A1G2CFC1-F1
#
_cell.length_a   1.000
_cell.length_b   1.000
_cell.length_c   1.000
_cell.angle_alpha   90.00
_cell.angle_beta   90.00
_cell.angle_gamma   90.00
#
_symmetry.space_group_name_H-M   'P 1'
#
loop_
_entity.id
_entity.type
_entity.pdbx_description
1 polymer ?
#
loop_
_entity_poly.entity_id
_entity_poly.type
_entity_poly.pdbx_seq_one_letter_code
_entity_poly.pdbx_strand_id
1 'polypeptide(L)'
;MEYLFILSLFLLSAVFLEWKFRIHLYSTRKETIIATLIFFVAGATWDSIGVLRGHWLFPGGAAITNIFIGVLPLEEYLFMLIVPYWIITVYRVVVKTIK
;
A
#
# COMPACT_ATOMS: atom_id res chain seq x y z
N MET A 1 1.20 12.41 -11.06
CA MET A 1 2.49 11.77 -10.73
C MET A 1 2.92 11.96 -9.28
N GLU A 2 2.42 12.97 -8.56
CA GLU A 2 2.72 13.16 -7.13
C GLU A 2 2.36 11.94 -6.27
N TYR A 3 1.22 11.29 -6.55
CA TYR A 3 0.78 10.14 -5.77
C TYR A 3 1.73 8.94 -5.91
N LEU A 4 2.10 8.58 -7.14
CA LEU A 4 3.12 7.54 -7.37
C LEU A 4 4.46 7.86 -6.70
N PHE A 5 4.87 9.13 -6.71
CA PHE A 5 6.10 9.55 -6.05
C PHE A 5 6.04 9.30 -4.54
N ILE A 6 4.94 9.68 -3.89
CA ILE A 6 4.72 9.42 -2.46
C ILE A 6 4.71 7.92 -2.16
N LEU A 7 4.00 7.12 -2.96
CA LEU A 7 3.96 5.67 -2.80
C LEU A 7 5.37 5.06 -2.96
N SER A 8 6.14 5.56 -3.92
CA SER A 8 7.54 5.14 -4.10
C SER A 8 8.40 5.50 -2.88
N LEU A 9 8.23 6.68 -2.31
CA LEU A 9 8.93 7.11 -1.09
C LEU A 9 8.60 6.17 0.09
N PHE A 10 7.33 5.81 0.26
CA PHE A 10 6.92 4.85 1.29
C PHE A 10 7.53 3.48 1.03
N LEU A 11 7.43 2.94 -0.19
CA LEU A 11 8.02 1.64 -0.49
C LEU A 11 9.54 1.62 -0.26
N LEU A 12 10.26 2.62 -0.77
CA LEU A 12 11.71 2.72 -0.63
C LEU A 12 12.13 2.87 0.84
N SER A 13 11.41 3.68 1.62
CA SER A 13 11.70 3.83 3.04
C SER A 13 11.42 2.55 3.83
N ALA A 14 10.34 1.82 3.54
CA ALA A 14 10.08 0.52 4.16
C ALA A 14 11.18 -0.50 3.83
N VAL A 15 11.55 -0.65 2.56
CA VAL A 15 12.61 -1.57 2.14
C VAL A 15 13.94 -1.21 2.78
N PHE A 16 14.28 0.08 2.83
CA PHE A 16 15.49 0.56 3.50
C PHE A 16 15.49 0.23 4.99
N LEU A 17 14.36 0.44 5.69
CA LEU A 17 14.22 0.12 7.11
C LEU A 17 14.30 -1.39 7.37
N GLU A 18 13.64 -2.21 6.55
CA GLU A 18 13.69 -3.66 6.65
C GLU A 18 15.13 -4.16 6.51
N TRP A 19 15.87 -3.63 5.53
CA TRP A 19 17.28 -3.93 5.31
C TRP A 19 18.17 -3.46 6.47
N LYS A 20 18.02 -2.20 6.90
CA LYS A 20 18.85 -1.56 7.94
C LYS A 20 18.67 -2.24 9.30
N PHE A 21 17.43 -2.56 9.68
CA PHE A 21 17.10 -3.13 10.98
C PHE A 21 16.96 -4.66 10.94
N ARG A 22 17.15 -5.31 9.78
CA ARG A 22 17.02 -6.76 9.58
C ARG A 22 15.72 -7.32 10.17
N ILE A 23 14.61 -6.67 9.82
CA ILE A 23 13.28 -7.04 10.31
C ILE A 23 12.72 -8.12 9.39
N HIS A 24 12.08 -9.14 9.97
CA HIS A 24 11.28 -10.10 9.23
C HIS A 24 9.82 -9.83 9.58
N LEU A 25 9.05 -9.34 8.60
CA LEU A 25 7.66 -8.93 8.82
C LEU A 25 6.72 -10.11 9.02
N TYR A 26 7.01 -11.22 8.35
CA TYR A 26 6.22 -12.44 8.37
C TYR A 26 7.13 -13.64 8.61
N SER A 27 6.59 -14.69 9.23
CA SER A 27 7.34 -15.90 9.53
C SER A 27 7.57 -16.72 8.27
N THR A 28 6.63 -16.67 7.32
CA THR A 28 6.75 -17.38 6.03
C THR A 28 6.32 -16.50 4.85
N ARG A 29 6.86 -16.80 3.65
CA ARG A 29 6.43 -16.14 2.40
C ARG A 29 4.95 -16.37 2.09
N LYS A 30 4.39 -17.50 2.52
CA LYS A 30 2.96 -17.82 2.34
C LYS A 30 2.08 -16.89 3.17
N GLU A 31 2.43 -16.64 4.42
CA GLU A 31 1.73 -15.67 5.27
C GLU A 31 1.74 -14.28 4.66
N THR A 32 2.89 -13.82 4.15
CA THR A 32 2.99 -12.53 3.46
C THR A 32 2.01 -12.43 2.32
N ILE A 33 1.99 -13.43 1.43
CA ILE A 33 1.13 -13.42 0.24
C ILE A 33 -0.35 -13.44 0.65
N ILE A 34 -0.73 -14.33 1.57
CA ILE A 34 -2.12 -14.47 2.01
C ILE A 34 -2.61 -13.20 2.70
N ALA A 35 -1.83 -12.66 3.65
CA ALA A 35 -2.20 -11.44 4.37
C ALA A 35 -2.34 -10.26 3.40
N THR A 36 -1.35 -10.03 2.55
CA THR A 36 -1.38 -8.97 1.54
C THR A 36 -2.56 -9.14 0.59
N LEU A 37 -2.86 -10.36 0.13
CA LEU A 37 -3.97 -10.62 -0.77
C LEU A 37 -5.32 -10.34 -0.12
N ILE A 38 -5.51 -10.74 1.15
CA ILE A 38 -6.74 -10.47 1.89
C ILE A 38 -6.97 -8.96 2.00
N PHE A 39 -5.96 -8.20 2.43
CA PHE A 39 -6.06 -6.74 2.52
C PHE A 39 -6.29 -6.09 1.17
N PHE A 40 -5.58 -6.54 0.13
CA PHE A 40 -5.73 -6.03 -1.22
C PHE A 40 -7.16 -6.24 -1.75
N VAL A 41 -7.70 -7.46 -1.64
CA VAL A 41 -9.04 -7.77 -2.11
C VAL A 41 -10.09 -6.98 -1.32
N ALA A 42 -9.96 -6.92 0.01
CA ALA A 42 -10.89 -6.17 0.84
C ALA A 42 -10.88 -4.67 0.50
N GLY A 43 -9.70 -4.05 0.41
CA GLY A 43 -9.53 -2.64 0.08
C GLY A 43 -10.01 -2.31 -1.32
N ALA A 44 -9.58 -3.08 -2.33
CA ALA A 44 -9.98 -2.87 -3.72
C ALA A 44 -11.49 -3.00 -3.90
N THR A 45 -12.12 -3.96 -3.22
CA THR A 45 -13.57 -4.15 -3.27
C THR A 45 -14.30 -2.97 -2.63
N TRP A 46 -13.86 -2.54 -1.44
CA TRP A 46 -14.46 -1.42 -0.73
C TRP A 46 -14.40 -0.12 -1.54
N ASP A 47 -13.22 0.25 -2.03
CA ASP A 47 -13.04 1.49 -2.78
C ASP A 47 -13.77 1.45 -4.13
N SER A 48 -13.78 0.29 -4.80
CA SER A 48 -14.55 0.12 -6.03
C SER A 48 -16.04 0.33 -5.78
N ILE A 49 -16.59 -0.21 -4.69
CA ILE A 49 -17.99 0.02 -4.30
C ILE A 49 -18.23 1.50 -4.01
N GLY A 50 -17.29 2.16 -3.32
CA GLY A 50 -17.38 3.59 -3.02
C GLY A 50 -17.42 4.46 -4.28
N VAL A 51 -16.57 4.18 -5.27
CA VAL A 51 -16.59 4.88 -6.57
C VAL A 51 -17.88 4.62 -7.31
N LEU A 52 -18.32 3.37 -7.41
CA LEU A 52 -19.56 3.01 -8.09
C LEU A 52 -20.80 3.67 -7.48
N ARG A 53 -20.76 3.96 -6.17
CA ARG A 53 -21.82 4.68 -5.45
C ARG A 53 -21.65 6.20 -5.47
N GLY A 54 -20.60 6.72 -6.11
CA GLY A 54 -20.31 8.16 -6.15
C GLY A 54 -19.84 8.74 -4.81
N HIS A 55 -19.42 7.91 -3.85
CA HIS A 55 -18.83 8.38 -2.59
C HIS A 55 -17.40 8.90 -2.80
N TRP A 56 -16.65 8.27 -3.71
CA TRP A 56 -15.31 8.67 -4.10
C TRP A 56 -15.30 9.08 -5.56
N LEU A 57 -14.54 10.13 -5.85
CA LEU A 57 -14.32 10.59 -7.21
C LEU A 57 -12.81 10.69 -7.42
N PHE A 58 -12.33 10.04 -8.47
CA PHE A 58 -10.95 10.13 -8.93
C PHE A 58 -10.94 10.86 -10.27
N PRO A 59 -11.20 12.19 -10.28
CA PRO A 59 -11.06 12.97 -11.50
C PRO A 59 -9.60 12.90 -11.89
N GLY A 60 -9.32 12.29 -13.04
CA GLY A 60 -7.96 12.23 -13.57
C GLY A 60 -7.31 13.61 -13.63
N GLY A 61 -5.99 13.65 -13.81
CA GLY A 61 -5.25 14.90 -13.87
C GLY A 61 -3.77 14.70 -13.61
N ALA A 62 -3.08 15.82 -13.35
CA ALA A 62 -1.64 15.83 -13.14
C ALA A 62 -1.19 15.09 -11.87
N ALA A 63 -2.07 14.92 -10.87
CA ALA A 63 -1.76 14.28 -9.59
C ALA A 63 -1.60 12.75 -9.69
N ILE A 64 -2.31 12.11 -10.63
CA ILE A 64 -2.27 10.65 -10.88
C ILE A 64 -1.67 10.34 -12.27
N THR A 65 -1.52 9.07 -12.61
CA THR A 65 -1.04 8.59 -13.91
C THR A 65 -2.12 8.53 -14.97
N ASN A 66 -3.40 8.58 -14.55
CA ASN A 66 -4.55 8.33 -15.41
C ASN A 66 -4.61 6.91 -15.99
N ILE A 67 -3.87 5.96 -15.39
CA ILE A 67 -4.00 4.54 -15.69
C ILE A 67 -5.09 3.99 -14.77
N PHE A 68 -6.23 3.58 -15.33
CA PHE A 68 -7.34 2.99 -14.58
C PHE A 68 -7.43 1.49 -14.86
N ILE A 69 -7.64 0.72 -13.80
CA ILE A 69 -7.97 -0.70 -13.87
C ILE A 69 -9.36 -0.83 -13.25
N GLY A 70 -10.36 -1.20 -14.05
CA GLY A 70 -11.75 -1.13 -13.61
C GLY A 70 -12.16 0.33 -13.30
N VAL A 71 -12.61 0.59 -12.06
CA VAL A 71 -13.09 1.91 -11.63
C VAL A 71 -12.08 2.71 -10.80
N LEU A 72 -10.94 2.12 -10.46
CA LEU A 72 -9.91 2.74 -9.62
C LEU A 72 -8.65 3.06 -10.45
N PRO A 73 -7.94 4.15 -10.12
CA PRO A 73 -6.64 4.40 -10.71
C PRO A 73 -5.60 3.42 -10.13
N LEU A 74 -4.53 3.17 -10.89
CA LEU A 74 -3.44 2.25 -10.54
C LEU A 74 -2.87 2.53 -9.14
N GLU A 75 -2.81 3.80 -8.77
CA GLU A 75 -2.30 4.28 -7.49
C GLU A 75 -3.06 3.73 -6.29
N GLU A 76 -4.38 3.55 -6.37
CA GLU A 76 -5.17 3.00 -5.25
C GLU A 76 -4.81 1.53 -5.01
N TYR A 77 -4.63 0.76 -6.07
CA TYR A 77 -4.15 -0.62 -5.96
C TYR A 77 -2.76 -0.70 -5.34
N LEU A 78 -1.86 0.20 -5.75
CA LEU A 78 -0.53 0.30 -5.17
C LEU A 78 -0.57 0.76 -3.71
N PHE A 79 -1.46 1.68 -3.37
CA PHE A 79 -1.68 2.14 -2.00
C PHE A 79 -2.07 0.98 -1.08
N MET A 80 -3.03 0.14 -1.51
CA MET A 80 -3.49 -1.04 -0.76
C MET A 80 -2.38 -2.07 -0.50
N LEU A 81 -1.34 -2.09 -1.34
CA LEU A 81 -0.18 -2.97 -1.17
C LEU A 81 0.94 -2.32 -0.33
N ILE A 82 1.28 -1.09 -0.67
CA ILE A 82 2.47 -0.40 -0.15
C ILE A 82 2.23 0.13 1.26
N VAL A 83 1.07 0.74 1.52
CA VAL A 83 0.83 1.43 2.80
C VAL A 83 0.72 0.46 3.97
N PRO A 84 -0.04 -0.66 3.90
CA PRO A 84 -0.04 -1.64 4.99
C PRO A 84 1.35 -2.22 5.27
N TYR A 85 2.11 -2.52 4.21
CA TYR A 85 3.49 -3.00 4.32
C TYR A 85 4.39 -1.98 5.02
N TRP A 86 4.30 -0.69 4.64
CA TRP A 86 5.06 0.39 5.25
C TRP A 86 4.71 0.57 6.74
N ILE A 87 3.43 0.60 7.08
CA ILE A 87 2.96 0.76 8.47
C ILE A 87 3.49 -0.36 9.37
N ILE A 88 3.36 -1.62 8.95
CA ILE A 88 3.83 -2.77 9.74
C ILE A 88 5.36 -2.73 9.88
N THR A 89 6.08 -2.31 8.82
CA THR A 89 7.54 -2.14 8.86
C THR A 89 7.96 -1.11 9.90
N VAL A 90 7.38 0.08 9.85
CA VAL A 90 7.65 1.16 10.81
C VAL A 90 7.33 0.71 12.23
N TYR A 91 6.16 0.09 12.45
CA TYR A 91 5.78 -0.45 13.76
C TYR A 91 6.82 -1.42 14.31
N ARG A 92 7.29 -2.37 13.50
CA ARG A 92 8.32 -3.33 13.92
C ARG A 92 9.67 -2.68 14.22
N VAL A 93 10.07 -1.65 13.45
CA VAL A 93 11.28 -0.87 13.75
C VAL A 93 11.15 -0.21 15.12
N VAL A 94 10.05 0.51 15.36
CA VAL A 94 9.81 1.22 16.63
C VAL A 94 9.84 0.25 17.81
N VAL A 95 9.13 -0.88 17.71
CA VAL A 95 9.13 -1.92 18.76
C VAL A 95 10.53 -2.49 19.01
N LYS A 96 11.36 -2.61 17.97
CA LYS A 96 12.72 -3.12 18.09
C LYS A 96 13.70 -2.08 18.67
N THR A 97 13.47 -0.79 18.45
CA THR A 97 14.37 0.29 18.89
C THR A 97 14.07 0.79 20.30
N ILE A 98 12.81 0.71 20.74
CA ILE A 98 12.41 1.16 22.09
C ILE A 98 12.62 0.06 23.16
N LYS A 99 12.67 -1.21 22.76
CA LYS A 99 13.07 -2.32 23.63
C LYS A 99 14.58 -2.40 23.78
#